data_AF-A0A848SAC7-F1
#
_entry.id   AF-A0A848SAC7-F1
#
_cell.length_a   1.000
_cell.length_b   1.000
_cell.length_c   1.000
_cell.angle_alpha   90.00
_cell.angle_beta   90.00
_cell.angle_gamma   90.00
#
_symmetry.space_group_name_H-M   'P 1'
#
loop_
_entity.id
_entity.type
_entity.pdbx_description
1 polymer ?
#
loop_
_entity_poly.entity_id
_entity_poly.type
_entity_poly.pdbx_seq_one_letter_code
_entity_poly.pdbx_strand_id
1 'polypeptide(L)'
;MTDSASSSGDQRIAKIELDEETIIWRNADIEQERRIAIFDLIEENTFKPVRAAERGANGPYHLRLAVRDGRLLLTIADTDDAVLEELLLGLARFRRPIREYFAICDSYYQAIRKATPGEIETIDMARRGIHNRAAELLLERLDGKVETDFPTARRLFTLICVLHIKG
;
A
#
# COMPACT_ATOMS: atom_id res chain seq x y z
N MET A 1 9.06 -18.75 36.63
CA MET A 1 9.18 -18.08 35.32
C MET A 1 7.77 -17.78 34.87
N THR A 2 7.32 -16.56 35.16
CA THR A 2 6.00 -16.05 34.80
C THR A 2 6.00 -15.75 33.31
N ASP A 3 5.25 -16.55 32.58
CA ASP A 3 4.94 -16.35 31.17
C ASP A 3 4.18 -15.03 31.06
N SER A 4 4.84 -14.01 30.52
CA SER A 4 4.27 -12.68 30.34
C SER A 4 3.51 -12.75 29.02
N ALA A 5 2.22 -13.05 29.08
CA ALA A 5 1.34 -12.89 27.94
C ALA A 5 1.47 -11.44 27.45
N SER A 6 2.18 -11.22 26.36
CA SER A 6 2.25 -9.92 25.70
C SER A 6 0.82 -9.52 25.37
N SER A 7 0.35 -8.42 25.95
CA SER A 7 -0.90 -7.79 25.55
C SER A 7 -0.91 -7.73 24.03
N SER A 8 -1.88 -8.38 23.39
CA SER A 8 -2.05 -8.34 21.93
C SER A 8 -2.35 -6.89 21.55
N GLY A 9 -1.29 -6.13 21.28
CA GLY A 9 -1.40 -4.75 20.81
C GLY A 9 -2.25 -4.70 19.55
N ASP A 10 -2.92 -3.58 19.33
CA ASP A 10 -3.71 -3.29 18.13
C ASP A 10 -2.78 -2.97 16.94
N GLN A 11 -2.00 -3.97 16.52
CA GLN A 11 -0.95 -3.85 15.50
C GLN A 11 -1.55 -3.73 14.09
N ARG A 12 -2.15 -2.57 13.82
CA ARG A 12 -2.82 -2.24 12.57
C ARG A 12 -2.75 -0.74 12.26
N ILE A 13 -3.03 -0.41 11.02
CA ILE A 13 -3.28 0.96 10.55
C ILE A 13 -4.71 1.35 10.91
N ALA A 14 -4.90 2.50 11.57
CA ALA A 14 -6.22 3.10 11.83
C ALA A 14 -6.49 4.37 11.01
N LYS A 15 -5.44 4.98 10.44
CA LYS A 15 -5.56 6.15 9.56
C LYS A 15 -4.50 6.08 8.47
N ILE A 16 -4.89 6.44 7.25
CA ILE A 16 -3.98 6.58 6.12
C ILE A 16 -4.05 7.98 5.55
N GLU A 17 -2.88 8.56 5.28
CA GLU A 17 -2.71 9.81 4.56
C GLU A 17 -1.78 9.61 3.37
N LEU A 18 -2.13 10.21 2.24
CA LEU A 18 -1.27 10.28 1.06
C LEU A 18 -0.84 11.73 0.86
N ASP A 19 0.43 11.93 0.54
CA ASP A 19 0.93 13.28 0.26
C ASP A 19 0.36 13.82 -1.05
N GLU A 20 -0.64 14.72 -0.95
CA GLU A 20 -1.42 15.23 -2.08
C GLU A 20 -0.58 15.87 -3.18
N GLU A 21 0.53 16.52 -2.82
CA GLU A 21 1.48 17.11 -3.77
C GLU A 21 2.11 16.06 -4.70
N THR A 22 2.12 14.81 -4.27
CA THR A 22 2.65 13.69 -5.03
C THR A 22 1.56 12.83 -5.67
N ILE A 23 0.27 13.17 -5.60
CA ILE A 23 -0.75 12.31 -6.20
C ILE A 23 -0.86 12.56 -7.71
N ILE A 24 -0.81 11.49 -8.51
CA ILE A 24 -1.14 11.54 -9.93
C ILE A 24 -2.61 11.19 -10.12
N TRP A 25 -3.42 12.20 -10.41
CA TRP A 25 -4.82 12.01 -10.79
C TRP A 25 -4.89 11.48 -12.23
N ARG A 26 -5.54 10.32 -12.42
CA ARG A 26 -5.65 9.65 -13.73
C ARG A 26 -7.09 9.62 -14.24
N ASN A 27 -7.97 8.89 -13.57
CA ASN A 27 -9.39 8.77 -13.94
C ASN A 27 -10.25 8.37 -12.73
N ALA A 28 -11.57 8.34 -12.91
CA ALA A 28 -12.53 8.04 -11.85
C ALA A 28 -12.41 6.60 -11.30
N ASP A 29 -12.04 5.63 -12.14
CA ASP A 29 -11.92 4.23 -11.73
C ASP A 29 -10.71 4.01 -10.81
N ILE A 30 -9.56 4.61 -11.14
CA ILE A 30 -8.35 4.57 -10.30
C ILE A 30 -8.61 5.28 -8.96
N GLU A 31 -9.36 6.37 -8.98
CA GLU A 31 -9.77 7.08 -7.77
C GLU A 31 -10.72 6.23 -6.91
N GLN A 32 -11.64 5.50 -7.54
CA GLN A 32 -12.50 4.56 -6.84
C GLN A 32 -11.69 3.40 -6.23
N GLU A 33 -10.74 2.81 -6.97
CA GLU A 33 -9.83 1.80 -6.45
C GLU A 33 -9.03 2.31 -5.24
N ARG A 34 -8.54 3.57 -5.29
CA ARG A 34 -7.85 4.20 -4.16
C ARG A 34 -8.75 4.27 -2.93
N ARG A 35 -9.99 4.74 -3.08
CA ARG A 35 -10.94 4.85 -1.95
C ARG A 35 -11.27 3.49 -1.36
N ILE A 36 -11.50 2.48 -2.21
CA ILE A 36 -11.75 1.11 -1.77
C ILE A 36 -10.53 0.57 -1.01
N ALA A 37 -9.31 0.77 -1.54
CA ALA A 37 -8.09 0.31 -0.88
C ALA A 37 -7.87 0.98 0.48
N ILE A 38 -8.18 2.28 0.62
CA ILE A 38 -8.14 2.98 1.92
C ILE A 38 -9.17 2.36 2.87
N PHE A 39 -10.43 2.25 2.44
CA PHE A 39 -11.51 1.71 3.26
C PHE A 39 -11.17 0.30 3.76
N ASP A 40 -10.79 -0.60 2.84
CA ASP A 40 -10.45 -1.99 3.17
C ASP A 40 -9.21 -2.08 4.08
N LEU A 41 -8.24 -1.16 3.95
CA LEU A 41 -7.10 -1.10 4.86
C LEU A 41 -7.53 -0.69 6.27
N ILE A 42 -8.37 0.32 6.42
CA ILE A 42 -8.84 0.76 7.73
C ILE A 42 -9.69 -0.31 8.41
N GLU A 43 -10.51 -1.04 7.64
CA GLU A 43 -11.37 -2.11 8.14
C GLU A 43 -10.57 -3.34 8.58
N GLU A 44 -9.61 -3.81 7.76
CA GLU A 44 -8.88 -5.05 8.03
C GLU A 44 -7.44 -5.00 7.50
N ASN A 45 -6.48 -4.96 8.41
CA ASN A 45 -5.06 -5.06 8.08
C ASN A 45 -4.23 -5.63 9.22
N THR A 46 -3.08 -6.21 8.87
CA THR A 46 -1.99 -6.53 9.81
C THR A 46 -0.83 -5.59 9.55
N PHE A 47 -0.45 -4.77 10.51
CA PHE A 47 0.67 -3.84 10.35
C PHE A 47 1.39 -3.61 11.68
N LYS A 48 2.51 -4.30 11.86
CA LYS A 48 3.38 -4.16 13.04
C LYS A 48 4.73 -3.58 12.63
N PRO A 49 5.01 -2.28 12.89
CA PRO A 49 6.33 -1.71 12.71
C PRO A 49 7.28 -2.28 13.76
N VAL A 50 8.20 -3.15 13.34
CA VAL A 50 9.00 -4.02 14.22
C VAL A 50 9.75 -3.21 15.27
N ARG A 51 10.49 -2.18 14.85
CA ARG A 51 11.33 -1.39 15.76
C ARG A 51 10.50 -0.53 16.70
N ALA A 52 9.42 0.09 16.22
CA ALA A 52 8.51 0.83 17.09
C ALA A 52 7.83 -0.10 18.12
N ALA A 53 7.41 -1.29 17.70
CA ALA A 53 6.82 -2.29 18.60
C ALA A 53 7.81 -2.78 19.66
N GLU A 54 9.07 -3.01 19.30
CA GLU A 54 10.16 -3.32 20.25
C GLU A 54 10.39 -2.20 21.27
N ARG A 55 10.10 -0.94 20.91
CA ARG A 55 10.14 0.22 21.82
C ARG A 55 8.87 0.39 22.65
N GLY A 56 7.91 -0.53 22.55
CA GLY A 56 6.66 -0.51 23.31
C GLY A 56 5.47 0.11 22.60
N ALA A 57 5.58 0.43 21.30
CA ALA A 57 4.42 0.87 20.53
C ALA A 57 3.45 -0.31 20.28
N ASN A 58 2.21 -0.16 20.72
CA ASN A 58 1.22 -1.24 20.65
C ASN A 58 0.13 -0.98 19.61
N GLY A 59 0.25 0.08 18.81
CA GLY A 59 -0.77 0.51 17.86
C GLY A 59 -2.10 0.96 18.51
N PRO A 60 -3.11 1.29 17.70
CA PRO A 60 -3.04 1.34 16.23
C PRO A 60 -2.22 2.54 15.74
N TYR A 61 -1.92 2.53 14.44
CA TYR A 61 -1.00 3.50 13.83
C TYR A 61 -1.70 4.42 12.84
N HIS A 62 -1.24 5.67 12.79
CA HIS A 62 -1.45 6.54 11.64
C HIS A 62 -0.29 6.36 10.67
N LEU A 63 -0.60 6.07 9.40
CA LEU A 63 0.39 5.86 8.34
C LEU A 63 0.27 6.96 7.28
N ARG A 64 1.35 7.71 7.06
CA ARG A 64 1.46 8.63 5.93
C ARG A 64 2.41 8.06 4.88
N LEU A 65 1.97 8.04 3.61
CA LEU A 65 2.76 7.64 2.45
C LEU A 65 3.10 8.86 1.60
N ALA A 66 4.39 9.04 1.28
CA ALA A 66 4.87 10.11 0.43
C ALA A 66 6.01 9.62 -0.49
N VAL A 67 6.23 10.31 -1.61
CA VAL A 67 7.43 10.10 -2.43
C VAL A 67 8.39 11.27 -2.28
N ARG A 68 9.65 10.97 -1.95
CA ARG A 68 10.76 11.93 -1.83
C ARG A 68 11.98 11.36 -2.53
N ASP A 69 12.53 12.09 -3.50
CA ASP A 69 13.76 11.71 -4.25
C ASP A 69 13.74 10.26 -4.80
N GLY A 70 12.61 9.83 -5.35
CA GLY A 70 12.44 8.48 -5.90
C GLY A 70 12.36 7.36 -4.85
N ARG A 71 12.10 7.72 -3.59
CA ARG A 71 11.90 6.79 -2.46
C ARG A 71 10.50 6.97 -1.89
N LEU A 72 9.92 5.87 -1.44
CA LEU A 72 8.69 5.86 -0.65
C LEU A 72 9.05 6.11 0.80
N LEU A 73 8.52 7.18 1.37
CA LEU A 73 8.55 7.47 2.79
C LEU A 73 7.26 6.94 3.42
N LEU A 74 7.40 6.09 4.43
CA LEU A 74 6.33 5.65 5.33
C LEU A 74 6.58 6.32 6.68
N THR A 75 5.80 7.33 7.03
CA THR A 75 5.83 7.93 8.36
C THR A 75 4.75 7.24 9.21
N ILE A 76 5.18 6.64 10.31
CA ILE A 76 4.34 5.86 11.21
C ILE A 76 4.24 6.63 12.53
N ALA A 77 3.02 6.98 12.91
CA ALA A 77 2.71 7.73 14.12
C ALA A 77 1.70 6.96 15.00
N ASP A 78 1.62 7.33 16.27
CA ASP A 78 0.50 6.93 17.12
C ASP A 78 -0.77 7.73 16.82
N THR A 79 -1.82 7.50 17.61
CA THR A 79 -3.13 8.16 17.44
C THR A 79 -3.14 9.63 17.82
N ASP A 80 -2.11 10.10 18.54
CA ASP A 80 -1.92 11.52 18.89
C ASP A 80 -1.03 12.24 17.85
N ASP A 81 -0.80 11.61 16.69
CA ASP A 81 0.05 12.06 15.59
C ASP A 81 1.54 12.23 15.99
N ALA A 82 1.98 11.61 17.09
CA ALA A 82 3.39 11.59 17.46
C ALA A 82 4.14 10.56 16.61
N VAL A 83 5.15 11.03 15.86
CA VAL A 83 5.94 10.16 14.97
C VAL A 83 6.74 9.15 15.78
N LEU A 84 6.49 7.87 15.53
CA LEU A 84 7.16 6.74 16.17
C LEU A 84 8.36 6.25 15.36
N GLU A 85 8.21 6.23 14.03
CA GLU A 85 9.23 5.73 13.11
C GLU A 85 9.00 6.24 11.68
N GLU A 86 10.10 6.40 10.93
CA GLU A 86 10.06 6.64 9.49
C GLU A 86 10.85 5.57 8.74
N LEU A 87 10.24 5.01 7.69
CA LEU A 87 10.87 4.03 6.81
C LEU A 87 11.01 4.59 5.40
N LEU A 88 12.20 4.46 4.82
CA LEU A 88 12.46 4.80 3.42
C LEU A 88 12.68 3.54 2.59
N LEU A 89 11.83 3.34 1.58
CA LEU A 89 11.96 2.26 0.61
C LEU A 89 12.33 2.82 -0.76
N GLY A 90 13.41 2.32 -1.37
CA GLY A 90 13.73 2.66 -2.75
C GLY A 90 12.66 2.14 -3.72
N LEU A 91 12.14 3.02 -4.58
CA LEU A 91 11.04 2.67 -5.50
C LEU A 91 11.50 2.07 -6.85
N ALA A 92 12.81 1.96 -7.09
CA ALA A 92 13.35 1.50 -8.37
C ALA A 92 12.75 0.16 -8.85
N ARG A 93 12.54 -0.80 -7.94
CA ARG A 93 11.94 -2.11 -8.26
C ARG A 93 10.43 -2.05 -8.53
N PHE A 94 9.74 -1.01 -8.06
CA PHE A 94 8.29 -0.83 -8.25
C PHE A 94 7.95 -0.06 -9.53
N ARG A 95 8.92 0.62 -10.16
CA ARG A 95 8.71 1.39 -11.41
C ARG A 95 8.06 0.57 -12.51
N ARG A 96 8.53 -0.67 -12.73
CA ARG A 96 7.98 -1.55 -13.77
C ARG A 96 6.56 -2.02 -13.43
N PRO A 97 6.27 -2.63 -12.27
CA PRO A 97 4.90 -3.00 -11.88
C PRO A 97 3.90 -1.84 -11.97
N ILE A 98 4.29 -0.64 -11.53
CA ILE A 98 3.41 0.54 -11.56
C ILE A 98 3.11 0.97 -13.00
N ARG A 99 4.11 0.98 -13.87
CA ARG A 99 3.89 1.26 -15.30
C ARG A 99 3.01 0.19 -15.96
N GLU A 100 3.21 -1.09 -15.64
CA GLU A 100 2.38 -2.19 -16.17
C GLU A 100 0.93 -2.07 -15.69
N TYR A 101 0.71 -1.69 -14.42
CA TYR A 101 -0.62 -1.44 -13.86
C TYR A 101 -1.34 -0.34 -14.64
N PHE A 102 -0.72 0.83 -14.83
CA PHE A 102 -1.34 1.92 -15.57
C PHE A 102 -1.62 1.57 -17.04
N ALA A 103 -0.72 0.83 -17.71
CA ALA A 103 -0.95 0.39 -19.09
C ALA A 103 -2.16 -0.57 -19.20
N ILE A 104 -2.38 -1.42 -18.20
CA ILE A 104 -3.56 -2.30 -18.13
C ILE A 104 -4.83 -1.51 -17.85
N CYS A 105 -4.81 -0.52 -16.95
CA CYS A 105 -5.95 0.37 -16.70
C CYS A 105 -6.33 1.17 -17.96
N ASP A 106 -5.36 1.67 -18.71
CA ASP A 106 -5.60 2.37 -19.97
C ASP A 106 -6.23 1.42 -21.01
N SER A 107 -5.72 0.18 -21.09
CA SER A 107 -6.27 -0.85 -21.98
C SER A 107 -7.72 -1.20 -21.61
N TYR A 108 -8.03 -1.35 -20.32
CA TYR A 108 -9.38 -1.55 -19.80
C TYR A 108 -10.31 -0.42 -20.24
N TYR A 109 -9.90 0.83 -20.04
CA TYR A 109 -10.72 1.99 -20.38
C TYR A 109 -11.03 2.08 -21.88
N GLN A 110 -10.05 1.77 -22.74
CA GLN A 110 -10.28 1.75 -24.20
C GLN A 110 -11.19 0.58 -24.62
N ALA A 111 -11.09 -0.55 -23.91
CA ALA A 111 -11.80 -1.78 -24.23
C ALA A 111 -13.24 -1.82 -23.71
N ILE A 112 -13.54 -1.26 -22.53
CA ILE A 112 -14.81 -1.51 -21.81
C ILE A 112 -16.08 -1.19 -22.60
N ARG A 113 -16.02 -0.23 -23.53
CA ARG A 113 -17.17 0.13 -24.37
C ARG A 113 -17.45 -0.83 -25.52
N LYS A 114 -16.50 -1.70 -25.88
CA LYS A 114 -16.55 -2.54 -27.09
C LYS A 114 -16.17 -4.01 -26.86
N ALA A 115 -15.48 -4.30 -25.76
CA ALA A 115 -14.98 -5.61 -25.44
C ALA A 115 -16.09 -6.55 -24.96
N THR A 116 -15.92 -7.82 -25.26
CA THR A 116 -16.74 -8.90 -24.73
C THR A 116 -16.45 -9.11 -23.24
N PRO A 117 -17.39 -9.74 -22.49
CA PRO A 117 -17.16 -10.07 -21.08
C PRO A 117 -15.87 -10.87 -20.82
N GLY A 118 -15.51 -11.81 -21.71
CA GLY A 118 -14.30 -12.62 -21.57
C GLY A 118 -13.00 -11.83 -21.78
N GLU A 119 -13.01 -10.83 -22.67
CA GLU A 119 -11.87 -9.92 -22.83
C GLU A 119 -11.69 -9.03 -21.59
N ILE A 120 -12.80 -8.53 -21.03
CA ILE A 120 -12.78 -7.74 -19.78
C ILE A 120 -12.23 -8.59 -18.63
N GLU A 121 -12.69 -9.84 -18.49
CA GLU A 121 -12.19 -10.77 -17.47
C GLU A 121 -10.70 -11.05 -17.63
N THR A 122 -10.21 -11.19 -18.87
CA THR A 122 -8.79 -11.38 -19.16
C THR A 122 -7.95 -10.19 -18.70
N ILE A 123 -8.43 -8.96 -18.96
CA ILE A 123 -7.78 -7.73 -18.50
C ILE A 123 -7.76 -7.67 -16.97
N ASP A 124 -8.88 -8.02 -16.33
CA ASP A 124 -8.99 -8.05 -14.87
C ASP A 124 -8.06 -9.09 -14.22
N MET A 125 -7.91 -10.27 -14.83
CA MET A 125 -6.95 -11.28 -14.40
C MET A 125 -5.51 -10.75 -14.49
N ALA A 126 -5.16 -10.11 -15.60
CA ALA A 126 -3.84 -9.52 -15.78
C ALA A 126 -3.57 -8.38 -14.77
N ARG A 127 -4.57 -7.52 -14.51
CA ARG A 127 -4.51 -6.49 -13.45
C ARG A 127 -4.24 -7.10 -12.09
N ARG A 128 -5.00 -8.14 -11.70
CA ARG A 128 -4.79 -8.87 -10.43
C ARG A 128 -3.38 -9.46 -10.35
N GLY A 129 -2.88 -10.06 -11.44
CA GLY A 129 -1.53 -10.61 -11.50
C GLY A 129 -0.41 -9.58 -11.31
N ILE A 130 -0.62 -8.32 -11.71
CA ILE A 130 0.32 -7.23 -11.43
C ILE A 130 0.32 -6.88 -9.94
N HIS A 131 -0.86 -6.66 -9.35
CA HIS A 131 -0.96 -6.35 -7.92
C HIS A 131 -0.39 -7.47 -7.05
N ASN A 132 -0.63 -8.74 -7.38
CA ASN A 132 -0.14 -9.86 -6.59
C ASN A 132 1.40 -9.91 -6.56
N ARG A 133 2.05 -9.83 -7.73
CA ARG A 133 3.52 -9.81 -7.82
C ARG A 133 4.13 -8.59 -7.13
N ALA A 134 3.45 -7.45 -7.19
CA ALA A 134 3.91 -6.24 -6.53
C ALA A 134 3.72 -6.28 -5.01
N ALA A 135 2.68 -6.96 -4.53
CA ALA A 135 2.45 -7.20 -3.10
C ALA A 135 3.52 -8.14 -2.52
N GLU A 136 3.87 -9.22 -3.23
CA GLU A 136 5.01 -10.10 -2.88
C GLU A 136 6.31 -9.29 -2.76
N LEU A 137 6.60 -8.46 -3.77
CA LEU A 137 7.76 -7.57 -3.73
C LEU A 137 7.68 -6.60 -2.53
N LEU A 138 6.51 -6.04 -2.21
CA LEU A 138 6.37 -5.14 -1.07
C LEU A 138 6.63 -5.86 0.26
N LEU A 139 6.14 -7.08 0.43
CA LEU A 139 6.44 -7.93 1.60
C LEU A 139 7.94 -8.14 1.74
N GLU A 140 8.64 -8.53 0.67
CA GLU A 140 10.11 -8.69 0.68
C GLU A 140 10.84 -7.38 1.06
N ARG A 141 10.32 -6.23 0.63
CA ARG A 141 10.93 -4.93 0.95
C ARG A 141 10.66 -4.50 2.39
N LEU A 142 9.52 -4.91 2.95
CA LEU A 142 9.12 -4.63 4.33
C LEU A 142 9.67 -5.63 5.34
N ASP A 143 10.15 -6.79 4.89
CA ASP A 143 10.76 -7.80 5.75
C ASP A 143 11.82 -7.20 6.70
N GLY A 144 11.72 -7.61 7.97
CA GLY A 144 12.50 -7.08 9.10
C GLY A 144 12.19 -5.62 9.52
N LYS A 145 11.23 -4.94 8.89
CA LYS A 145 10.82 -3.55 9.22
C LYS A 145 9.36 -3.46 9.64
N VAL A 146 8.50 -4.14 8.90
CA VAL A 146 7.07 -4.23 9.19
C VAL A 146 6.64 -5.69 9.00
N GLU A 147 6.08 -6.29 10.06
CA GLU A 147 5.35 -7.55 9.93
C GLU A 147 3.95 -7.21 9.41
N THR A 148 3.59 -7.73 8.24
CA THR A 148 2.32 -7.48 7.56
C THR A 148 1.91 -8.68 6.71
N ASP A 149 0.66 -8.72 6.29
CA ASP A 149 0.12 -9.80 5.46
C ASP A 149 -0.01 -9.39 3.99
N PHE A 150 -0.26 -10.40 3.14
CA PHE A 150 -0.39 -10.20 1.70
C PHE A 150 -1.58 -9.29 1.31
N PRO A 151 -2.79 -9.43 1.87
CA PRO A 151 -3.89 -8.49 1.60
C PRO A 151 -3.54 -7.03 1.91
N THR A 152 -2.90 -6.78 3.06
CA THR A 152 -2.44 -5.45 3.47
C THR A 152 -1.41 -4.91 2.50
N ALA A 153 -0.37 -5.70 2.18
CA ALA A 153 0.65 -5.31 1.21
C ALA A 153 0.05 -5.00 -0.18
N ARG A 154 -0.94 -5.79 -0.62
CA ARG A 154 -1.62 -5.57 -1.89
C ARG A 154 -2.38 -4.25 -1.93
N ARG A 155 -3.12 -3.91 -0.86
CA ARG A 155 -3.84 -2.63 -0.76
C ARG A 155 -2.87 -1.44 -0.63
N LEU A 156 -1.80 -1.58 0.15
CA LEU A 156 -0.72 -0.58 0.22
C LEU A 156 -0.10 -0.34 -1.15
N PHE A 157 0.16 -1.39 -1.94
CA PHE A 157 0.65 -1.24 -3.30
C PHE A 157 -0.33 -0.46 -4.20
N THR A 158 -1.64 -0.69 -4.09
CA THR A 158 -2.64 0.12 -4.79
C THR A 158 -2.50 1.61 -4.48
N LEU A 159 -2.26 1.97 -3.22
CA LEU A 159 -2.03 3.37 -2.83
C LEU A 159 -0.68 3.89 -3.33
N ILE A 160 0.36 3.07 -3.35
CA ILE A 160 1.68 3.45 -3.89
C ILE A 160 1.59 3.75 -5.39
N CYS A 161 0.76 3.04 -6.16
CA CYS A 161 0.60 3.28 -7.60
C CYS A 161 0.20 4.72 -7.92
N VAL A 162 -0.66 5.33 -7.09
CA VAL A 162 -1.18 6.69 -7.35
C VAL A 162 -0.24 7.80 -6.85
N LEU A 163 0.86 7.45 -6.18
CA LEU A 163 1.90 8.39 -5.83
C LEU A 163 2.85 8.62 -7.02
N HIS A 164 3.36 9.84 -7.12
CA HIS A 164 4.13 10.33 -8.24
C HIS A 164 5.57 9.85 -8.11
N ILE A 165 5.90 8.82 -8.89
CA ILE A 165 7.26 8.32 -9.00
C ILE A 165 7.93 9.00 -10.18
N LYS A 166 8.74 10.03 -9.91
CA LYS A 166 9.69 10.54 -10.92
C LYS A 166 10.68 9.41 -11.25
N GLY A 167 10.73 9.07 -12.53
CA GLY A 167 11.71 8.14 -13.11
C GLY A 167 13.11 8.71 -13.08
#